data_AF-A0A538L899-F1
#
_entry.id   AF-A0A538L899-F1
#
_cell.length_a   1.000
_cell.length_b   1.000
_cell.length_c   1.000
_cell.angle_alpha   90.00
_cell.angle_beta   90.00
_cell.angle_gamma   90.00
#
_symmetry.space_group_name_H-M   'P 1'
#
loop_
_entity.id
_entity.type
_entity.pdbx_description
1 polymer ?
#
loop_
_entity_poly.entity_id
_entity_poly.type
_entity_poly.pdbx_seq_one_letter_code
_entity_poly.pdbx_strand_id
1 'polypeptide(L)'
;MKRTIVLTCLAAAALAVPASAARADRAAYVSRVNAVCRSFTPKMKTAETAGKAAYAAGNARRYAYELGVVLGLSLKEADEVEHVPVPADFAKAMARPLAGLKRVAAAERTVLARALAGDEAGFIVAFSHLSAVGSPLNRELDAVGLRDCGSNQT
;
A
#
# COMPACT_ATOMS: atom_id res chain seq x y z
N MET A 1 8.04 -24.45 -68.44
CA MET A 1 8.01 -25.50 -67.40
C MET A 1 9.39 -25.63 -66.78
N LYS A 2 9.54 -25.24 -65.50
CA LYS A 2 10.56 -25.74 -64.55
C LYS A 2 10.25 -25.12 -63.19
N ARG A 3 9.72 -25.96 -62.29
CA ARG A 3 9.40 -25.63 -60.90
C ARG A 3 10.69 -25.70 -60.10
N THR A 4 11.02 -24.63 -59.38
CA THR A 4 12.06 -24.66 -58.35
C THR A 4 11.37 -24.37 -57.02
N ILE A 5 11.20 -25.43 -56.23
CA ILE A 5 10.73 -25.39 -54.84
C ILE A 5 11.95 -25.06 -54.00
N VAL A 6 11.94 -23.92 -53.30
CA VAL A 6 12.91 -23.63 -52.22
C VAL A 6 12.15 -23.64 -50.91
N LEU A 7 12.22 -24.78 -50.24
CA LEU A 7 11.98 -24.94 -48.81
C LEU A 7 13.03 -24.07 -48.08
N THR A 8 12.60 -23.07 -47.32
CA THR A 8 13.51 -22.35 -46.42
C THR A 8 12.95 -22.40 -45.00
N CYS A 9 13.82 -22.90 -44.12
CA CYS A 9 13.56 -23.36 -42.78
C CYS A 9 13.07 -22.29 -41.80
N LEU A 10 12.38 -22.79 -40.77
CA LEU A 10 12.18 -22.22 -39.45
C LEU A 10 13.26 -21.21 -39.01
N ALA A 11 12.82 -20.02 -38.63
CA ALA A 11 13.45 -19.27 -37.56
C ALA A 11 12.33 -18.69 -36.68
N ALA A 12 11.78 -19.54 -35.80
CA ALA A 12 11.09 -19.05 -34.61
C ALA A 12 12.15 -18.45 -33.69
N ALA A 13 12.50 -17.19 -33.92
CA ALA A 13 13.28 -16.40 -32.99
C ALA A 13 12.40 -16.14 -31.77
N ALA A 14 12.40 -17.08 -30.83
CA ALA A 14 11.92 -16.85 -29.48
C ALA A 14 12.74 -15.69 -28.91
N LEU A 15 12.08 -14.55 -28.72
CA LEU A 15 12.60 -13.41 -28.00
C LEU A 15 12.94 -13.86 -26.57
N ALA A 16 14.17 -14.32 -26.36
CA ALA A 16 14.75 -14.49 -25.04
C ALA A 16 15.01 -13.09 -24.47
N VAL A 17 13.97 -12.48 -23.91
CA VAL A 17 14.12 -11.27 -23.09
C VAL A 17 14.99 -11.67 -21.90
N PRO A 18 16.15 -11.02 -21.68
CA PRO A 18 17.01 -11.40 -20.57
C PRO A 18 16.27 -11.12 -19.25
N ALA A 19 16.13 -12.15 -18.41
CA ALA A 19 15.49 -12.09 -17.09
C ALA A 19 16.15 -11.08 -16.12
N SER A 20 17.29 -10.49 -16.49
CA SER A 20 17.97 -9.44 -15.74
C SER A 20 17.22 -8.10 -15.74
N ALA A 21 16.49 -7.77 -16.82
CA ALA A 21 15.72 -6.52 -16.90
C ALA A 21 14.52 -6.54 -15.95
N ALA A 22 13.75 -7.64 -15.96
CA ALA A 22 12.60 -7.86 -15.07
C ALA A 22 12.96 -7.74 -13.57
N ARG A 23 14.12 -8.28 -13.17
CA ARG A 23 14.59 -8.19 -11.78
C ARG A 23 15.00 -6.77 -11.37
N ALA A 24 15.58 -6.00 -12.29
CA ALA A 24 15.92 -4.60 -12.05
C ALA A 24 14.66 -3.74 -11.86
N ASP A 25 13.63 -3.97 -12.69
CA ASP A 25 12.36 -3.23 -12.63
C ASP A 25 11.59 -3.51 -11.33
N ARG A 26 11.56 -4.76 -10.86
CA ARG A 26 10.97 -5.10 -9.55
C ARG A 26 11.71 -4.43 -8.39
N ALA A 27 13.04 -4.50 -8.36
CA ALA A 27 13.83 -3.93 -7.27
C ALA A 27 13.66 -2.40 -7.21
N ALA A 28 13.65 -1.74 -8.35
CA ALA A 28 13.38 -0.31 -8.46
C ALA A 28 11.96 0.05 -7.97
N TYR A 29 10.95 -0.73 -8.35
CA TYR A 29 9.58 -0.56 -7.86
C TYR A 29 9.51 -0.66 -6.34
N VAL A 30 10.03 -1.76 -5.76
CA VAL A 30 10.03 -1.99 -4.31
C VAL A 30 10.75 -0.86 -3.58
N SER A 31 11.92 -0.42 -4.08
CA SER A 31 12.66 0.69 -3.49
C SER A 31 11.87 2.00 -3.52
N ARG A 32 11.15 2.29 -4.61
CA ARG A 32 10.37 3.51 -4.75
C ARG A 32 9.19 3.53 -3.79
N VAL A 33 8.44 2.44 -3.73
CA VAL A 33 7.27 2.32 -2.84
C VAL A 33 7.70 2.38 -1.37
N ASN A 34 8.76 1.67 -0.98
CA ASN A 34 9.30 1.78 0.38
C ASN A 34 9.76 3.22 0.72
N ALA A 35 10.35 3.95 -0.23
CA ALA A 35 10.74 5.33 -0.02
C ALA A 35 9.53 6.26 0.22
N VAL A 36 8.41 6.03 -0.47
CA VAL A 36 7.14 6.71 -0.20
C VAL A 36 6.74 6.47 1.26
N CYS A 37 6.53 5.22 1.65
CA CYS A 37 6.04 4.87 2.98
C CYS A 37 6.95 5.38 4.11
N ARG A 38 8.28 5.28 3.93
CA ARG A 38 9.27 5.80 4.86
C ARG A 38 9.18 7.31 5.07
N SER A 39 8.72 8.07 4.07
CA SER A 39 8.53 9.52 4.16
C SER A 39 7.30 9.94 4.98
N PHE A 40 6.37 9.02 5.20
CA PHE A 40 5.14 9.23 5.98
C PHE A 40 5.27 8.69 7.42
N THR A 41 5.97 7.57 7.62
CA THR A 41 6.16 6.93 8.93
C THR A 41 6.51 7.91 10.07
N PRO A 42 7.50 8.82 9.97
CA PRO A 42 7.82 9.72 11.08
C PRO A 42 6.68 10.70 11.39
N LYS A 43 5.89 11.11 10.39
CA LYS A 43 4.75 12.01 10.57
C LYS A 43 3.62 11.30 11.30
N MET A 44 3.32 10.05 10.91
CA MET A 44 2.34 9.20 11.60
C MET A 44 2.76 8.95 13.05
N LYS A 45 4.01 8.53 13.29
CA LYS A 45 4.54 8.29 14.65
C LYS A 45 4.48 9.53 15.54
N THR A 46 4.71 10.71 14.96
CA THR A 46 4.58 11.99 15.67
C THR A 46 3.13 12.23 16.12
N ALA A 47 2.17 12.08 15.20
CA ALA A 47 0.75 12.25 15.49
C ALA A 47 0.23 11.19 16.48
N GLU A 48 0.61 9.93 16.33
CA GLU A 48 0.28 8.86 17.28
C GLU A 48 0.80 9.16 18.69
N THR A 49 2.04 9.62 18.81
CA THR A 49 2.64 9.99 20.10
C THR A 49 1.89 11.15 20.74
N ALA A 50 1.58 12.19 19.94
CA ALA A 50 0.79 13.33 20.41
C ALA A 50 -0.64 12.92 20.81
N GLY A 51 -1.26 12.00 20.08
CA GLY A 51 -2.56 11.42 20.40
C GLY A 51 -2.53 10.64 21.71
N LYS A 52 -1.55 9.75 21.91
CA LYS A 52 -1.37 9.00 23.17
C LYS A 52 -1.19 9.95 24.36
N ALA A 53 -0.39 11.00 24.21
CA ALA A 53 -0.21 12.02 25.25
C ALA A 53 -1.52 12.77 25.55
N ALA A 54 -2.28 13.15 24.52
CA ALA A 54 -3.57 13.82 24.68
C ALA A 54 -4.62 12.94 25.37
N TYR A 55 -4.66 11.64 25.03
CA TYR A 55 -5.52 10.66 25.70
C TYR A 55 -5.17 10.54 27.18
N ALA A 56 -3.89 10.37 27.52
CA ALA A 56 -3.43 10.30 28.90
C ALA A 56 -3.74 11.58 29.71
N ALA A 57 -3.75 12.74 29.06
CA ALA A 57 -4.10 14.03 29.66
C ALA A 57 -5.62 14.32 29.72
N GLY A 58 -6.49 13.40 29.25
CA GLY A 58 -7.93 13.61 29.18
C GLY A 58 -8.37 14.67 28.15
N ASN A 59 -7.49 15.05 27.22
CA ASN A 59 -7.79 16.06 26.20
C ASN A 59 -8.42 15.40 24.96
N ALA A 60 -9.72 15.11 25.05
CA ALA A 60 -10.47 14.43 24.00
C ALA A 60 -10.41 15.15 22.64
N ARG A 61 -10.46 16.49 22.63
CA ARG A 61 -10.39 17.29 21.40
C ARG A 61 -9.03 17.11 20.69
N ARG A 62 -7.94 17.18 21.45
CA ARG A 62 -6.60 16.98 20.89
C ARG A 62 -6.38 15.55 20.44
N TYR A 63 -6.88 14.56 21.19
CA TYR A 63 -6.84 13.16 20.79
C TYR A 63 -7.55 12.94 19.45
N ALA A 64 -8.79 13.43 19.30
CA ALA A 64 -9.55 13.31 18.06
C ALA A 64 -8.85 14.01 16.88
N TYR A 65 -8.24 15.18 17.11
CA TYR A 65 -7.45 15.88 16.10
C TYR A 65 -6.28 15.01 15.60
N GLU A 66 -5.47 14.47 16.51
CA GLU A 66 -4.31 13.65 16.14
C GLU A 66 -4.69 12.34 15.46
N LEU A 67 -5.81 11.72 15.89
CA LEU A 67 -6.37 10.58 15.17
C LEU A 67 -6.73 10.94 13.72
N GLY A 68 -7.38 12.09 13.52
CA GLY A 68 -7.68 12.60 12.18
C GLY A 68 -6.42 12.84 11.34
N VAL A 69 -5.34 13.32 11.94
CA VAL A 69 -4.04 13.49 11.28
C VAL A 69 -3.47 12.14 10.84
N VAL A 70 -3.48 11.12 11.71
CA VAL A 70 -3.01 9.77 11.36
C VAL A 70 -3.80 9.19 10.19
N LEU A 71 -5.13 9.23 10.26
CA LEU A 71 -6.00 8.72 9.19
C LEU A 71 -5.79 9.46 7.87
N GLY A 72 -5.65 10.79 7.92
CA GLY A 72 -5.38 11.60 6.73
C GLY A 72 -4.02 11.31 6.09
N LEU A 73 -2.97 11.11 6.91
CA LEU A 73 -1.64 10.74 6.43
C LEU A 73 -1.64 9.34 5.80
N SER A 74 -2.32 8.38 6.42
CA SER A 74 -2.43 7.01 5.91
C SER A 74 -3.16 6.96 4.56
N LEU A 75 -4.28 7.68 4.43
CA LEU A 75 -4.99 7.81 3.16
C LEU A 75 -4.14 8.43 2.05
N LYS A 76 -3.33 9.43 2.39
CA LYS A 76 -2.42 10.07 1.43
C LYS A 76 -1.27 9.14 1.04
N GLU A 77 -0.69 8.40 1.99
CA GLU A 77 0.32 7.39 1.67
C GLU A 77 -0.24 6.32 0.74
N ALA A 78 -1.43 5.78 1.04
CA ALA A 78 -2.07 4.77 0.21
C ALA A 78 -2.29 5.27 -1.23
N ASP A 79 -2.74 6.52 -1.39
CA ASP A 79 -2.88 7.15 -2.71
C ASP A 79 -1.54 7.27 -3.45
N GLU A 80 -0.47 7.72 -2.79
CA GLU A 80 0.85 7.82 -3.40
C GLU A 80 1.43 6.44 -3.79
N VAL A 81 1.21 5.41 -2.98
CA VAL A 81 1.61 4.03 -3.29
C VAL A 81 0.86 3.48 -4.50
N GLU A 82 -0.46 3.71 -4.58
CA GLU A 82 -1.29 3.25 -5.70
C GLU A 82 -0.92 3.91 -7.03
N HIS A 83 -0.40 5.14 -7.00
CA HIS A 83 0.07 5.85 -8.20
C HIS A 83 1.43 5.36 -8.72
N VAL A 84 2.17 4.54 -7.97
CA VAL A 84 3.43 3.95 -8.47
C VAL A 84 3.08 2.81 -9.45
N PRO A 85 3.44 2.92 -10.75
CA PRO A 85 3.11 1.88 -11.71
C PRO A 85 3.79 0.56 -11.36
N VAL A 86 3.00 -0.52 -11.28
CA VAL A 86 3.53 -1.85 -11.01
C VAL A 86 4.12 -2.43 -12.30
N PRO A 87 5.37 -2.95 -12.28
CA PRO A 87 5.92 -3.71 -13.39
C PRO A 87 5.02 -4.89 -13.78
N ALA A 88 4.83 -5.13 -15.07
CA ALA A 88 3.88 -6.13 -15.57
C ALA A 88 4.18 -7.56 -15.06
N ASP A 89 5.46 -7.91 -14.92
CA ASP A 89 5.93 -9.18 -14.37
C ASP A 89 5.71 -9.31 -12.86
N PHE A 90 5.50 -8.19 -12.16
CA PHE A 90 5.25 -8.13 -10.73
C PHE A 90 3.77 -7.90 -10.35
N ALA A 91 2.93 -7.51 -11.31
CA ALA A 91 1.51 -7.19 -11.11
C ALA A 91 0.73 -8.29 -10.36
N LYS A 92 0.97 -9.57 -10.69
CA LYS A 92 0.29 -10.69 -10.03
C LYS A 92 0.62 -10.80 -8.54
N ALA A 93 1.87 -10.53 -8.16
CA ALA A 93 2.30 -10.56 -6.76
C ALA A 93 1.74 -9.36 -5.98
N MET A 94 1.63 -8.19 -6.62
CA MET A 94 1.10 -6.96 -6.02
C MET A 94 -0.43 -6.89 -5.95
N ALA A 95 -1.16 -7.70 -6.71
CA ALA A 95 -2.62 -7.63 -6.79
C ALA A 95 -3.30 -7.71 -5.41
N ARG A 96 -2.86 -8.65 -4.56
CA ARG A 96 -3.42 -8.83 -3.23
C ARG A 96 -3.02 -7.71 -2.25
N PRO A 97 -1.73 -7.32 -2.12
CA PRO A 97 -1.34 -6.15 -1.33
C PRO A 97 -2.09 -4.87 -1.71
N LEU A 98 -2.23 -4.55 -3.01
CA LEU A 98 -2.96 -3.37 -3.46
C LEU A 98 -4.46 -3.44 -3.12
N ALA A 99 -5.09 -4.61 -3.25
CA ALA A 99 -6.46 -4.80 -2.81
C ALA A 99 -6.60 -4.66 -1.28
N GLY A 100 -5.58 -5.01 -0.51
CA GLY A 100 -5.52 -4.77 0.93
C GLY A 100 -5.41 -3.28 1.28
N LEU A 101 -4.52 -2.53 0.62
CA LEU A 101 -4.40 -1.08 0.78
C LEU A 101 -5.73 -0.36 0.51
N LYS A 102 -6.41 -0.71 -0.59
CA LYS A 102 -7.74 -0.17 -0.92
C LYS A 102 -8.79 -0.45 0.16
N ARG A 103 -8.77 -1.65 0.76
CA ARG A 103 -9.70 -2.01 1.84
C ARG A 103 -9.41 -1.22 3.11
N VAL A 104 -8.15 -1.03 3.47
CA VAL A 104 -7.75 -0.18 4.60
C VAL A 104 -8.19 1.27 4.36
N ALA A 105 -7.86 1.85 3.20
CA ALA A 105 -8.27 3.20 2.84
C ALA A 105 -9.80 3.39 2.85
N ALA A 106 -10.57 2.39 2.41
CA ALA A 106 -12.03 2.41 2.52
C ALA A 106 -12.52 2.39 3.98
N ALA A 107 -11.89 1.57 4.83
CA ALA A 107 -12.20 1.53 6.26
C ALA A 107 -11.86 2.86 6.96
N GLU A 108 -10.72 3.47 6.65
CA GLU A 108 -10.32 4.78 7.19
C GLU A 108 -11.29 5.90 6.79
N ARG A 109 -11.70 5.95 5.52
CA ARG A 109 -12.74 6.90 5.07
C ARG A 109 -14.05 6.68 5.82
N THR A 110 -14.41 5.43 6.12
CA THR A 110 -15.60 5.11 6.91
C THR A 110 -15.46 5.62 8.34
N VAL A 111 -14.31 5.39 8.99
CA VAL A 111 -14.03 5.90 10.34
C VAL A 111 -14.15 7.43 10.38
N LEU A 112 -13.53 8.12 9.43
CA LEU A 112 -13.60 9.59 9.32
C LEU A 112 -15.04 10.07 9.12
N ALA A 113 -15.80 9.44 8.23
CA ALA A 113 -17.19 9.82 7.98
C ALA A 113 -18.06 9.67 9.23
N ARG A 114 -17.90 8.59 10.00
CA ARG A 114 -18.62 8.35 11.25
C ARG A 114 -18.25 9.36 12.33
N ALA A 115 -16.95 9.66 12.46
CA ALA A 115 -16.46 10.68 13.39
C ALA A 115 -17.03 12.07 13.06
N LEU A 116 -17.02 12.47 11.79
CA LEU A 116 -17.56 13.76 11.33
C LEU A 116 -19.08 13.87 11.53
N ALA A 117 -19.80 12.75 11.47
CA ALA A 117 -21.24 12.69 11.73
C ALA A 117 -21.59 12.70 13.23
N GLY A 118 -20.60 12.61 14.14
CA GLY A 118 -20.85 12.45 15.58
C GLY A 118 -21.45 11.07 15.95
N ASP A 119 -21.36 10.09 15.06
CA ASP A 119 -21.87 8.72 15.27
C ASP A 119 -20.85 7.90 16.07
N GLU A 120 -20.88 8.04 17.40
CA GLU A 120 -19.92 7.40 18.31
C GLU A 120 -19.96 5.86 18.22
N ALA A 121 -21.17 5.27 18.21
CA ALA A 121 -21.33 3.82 18.10
C ALA A 121 -20.82 3.31 16.76
N GLY A 122 -21.17 3.98 15.65
CA GLY A 122 -20.68 3.65 14.33
C GLY A 122 -19.18 3.86 14.17
N PHE A 123 -18.60 4.87 14.84
CA PHE A 123 -17.16 5.09 14.89
C PHE A 123 -16.43 3.93 15.58
N ILE A 124 -16.90 3.48 16.74
CA ILE A 124 -16.30 2.35 17.47
C ILE A 124 -16.29 1.08 16.61
N VAL A 125 -17.42 0.78 15.96
CA VAL A 125 -17.54 -0.38 15.05
C VAL A 125 -16.59 -0.24 13.85
N ALA A 126 -16.57 0.93 13.21
CA ALA A 126 -15.69 1.17 12.06
C ALA A 126 -14.20 1.08 12.43
N PHE A 127 -13.82 1.59 13.60
CA PHE A 127 -12.44 1.57 14.10
C PHE A 127 -11.97 0.14 14.45
N SER A 128 -12.86 -0.67 15.04
CA SER A 128 -12.60 -2.09 15.28
C SER A 128 -12.36 -2.85 13.97
N HIS A 129 -13.18 -2.60 12.95
CA HIS A 129 -13.00 -3.18 11.63
C HIS A 129 -11.68 -2.75 10.97
N LEU A 130 -11.31 -1.45 11.08
CA LEU A 130 -10.02 -0.95 10.60
C LEU A 130 -8.83 -1.71 11.23
N SER A 131 -8.89 -1.95 12.54
CA SER A 131 -7.86 -2.69 13.27
C SER A 131 -7.72 -4.15 12.78
N ALA A 132 -8.85 -4.79 12.43
CA ALA A 132 -8.87 -6.16 11.94
C ALA A 132 -8.26 -6.32 10.54
N VAL A 133 -8.32 -5.29 9.69
CA VAL A 133 -7.79 -5.34 8.32
C VAL A 133 -6.31 -4.95 8.22
N GLY A 134 -5.77 -4.18 9.17
CA GLY A 134 -4.38 -3.69 9.12
C GLY A 134 -3.32 -4.78 9.31
N SER A 135 -3.47 -5.66 10.30
CA SER A 135 -2.43 -6.65 10.64
C SER A 135 -2.16 -7.69 9.53
N PRO A 136 -3.18 -8.24 8.83
CA PRO A 136 -2.97 -9.08 7.65
C PRO A 136 -2.25 -8.34 6.51
N LEU A 137 -2.53 -7.05 6.30
CA LEU A 137 -1.93 -6.26 5.23
C LEU A 137 -0.42 -6.10 5.41
N ASN A 138 0.06 -5.84 6.63
CA ASN A 138 1.50 -5.71 6.90
C ASN A 138 2.28 -6.95 6.44
N ARG A 139 1.76 -8.15 6.72
CA ARG A 139 2.38 -9.40 6.26
C ARG A 139 2.34 -9.55 4.74
N GLU A 140 1.25 -9.14 4.09
CA GLU A 140 1.12 -9.18 2.63
C GLU A 140 2.11 -8.23 1.95
N LEU A 141 2.33 -7.03 2.51
CA LEU A 141 3.32 -6.06 2.04
C LEU A 141 4.76 -6.55 2.25
N ASP A 142 5.05 -7.10 3.43
CA ASP A 142 6.37 -7.67 3.74
C ASP A 142 6.74 -8.81 2.77
N ALA A 143 5.78 -9.69 2.44
CA ALA A 143 5.99 -10.82 1.54
C ALA A 143 6.42 -10.41 0.12
N VAL A 144 6.09 -9.19 -0.31
CA VAL A 144 6.49 -8.64 -1.61
C VAL A 144 7.70 -7.70 -1.53
N GLY A 145 8.25 -7.49 -0.32
CA GLY A 145 9.44 -6.67 -0.07
C GLY A 145 9.13 -5.22 0.36
N LEU A 146 7.85 -4.89 0.59
CA LEU A 146 7.39 -3.54 0.94
C LEU A 146 7.36 -3.32 2.46
N ARG A 147 8.48 -3.62 3.13
CA ARG A 147 8.57 -3.62 4.60
C ARG A 147 8.36 -2.24 5.23
N ASP A 148 8.71 -1.17 4.52
CA ASP A 148 8.53 0.21 5.00
C ASP A 148 7.07 0.68 4.94
N CYS A 149 6.22 -0.04 4.22
CA CYS A 149 4.76 0.12 4.20
C CYS A 149 4.06 -0.90 5.11
N GLY A 150 4.77 -1.97 5.50
CA GLY A 150 4.26 -3.05 6.33
C GLY A 150 4.81 -2.96 7.76
N SER A 151 5.57 -3.96 8.16
CA SER A 151 5.99 -4.12 9.58
C SER A 151 6.86 -3.00 10.14
N ASN A 152 7.53 -2.18 9.33
CA ASN A 152 8.34 -1.07 9.83
C ASN A 152 7.51 0.19 10.19
N GLN A 153 6.22 0.23 9.84
CA GLN A 153 5.34 1.35 10.20
C GLN A 153 4.78 1.25 11.62
N THR A 154 4.61 0.02 12.10
CA THR A 154 4.13 -0.29 13.46
C THR A 154 5.16 -0.04 14.56
#